data_AF-A0A2E4YCD0-F1
#
_entry.id   AF-A0A2E4YCD0-F1
#
_cell.length_a   1.000
_cell.length_b   1.000
_cell.length_c   1.000
_cell.angle_alpha   90.00
_cell.angle_beta   90.00
_cell.angle_gamma   90.00
#
_symmetry.space_group_name_H-M   'P 1'
#
loop_
_entity.id
_entity.type
_entity.pdbx_description
1 polymer ?
#
loop_
_entity_poly.entity_id
_entity_poly.type
_entity_poly.pdbx_seq_one_letter_code
_entity_poly.pdbx_strand_id
1 'polypeptide(L)'
;MRELIENWVHTDLSVVDKDAGFAPCPFAKKALHDGKLKVVECLDQEDLWKTVVAQCKKLTSKHSVVICVEENAEQPYDQVEAACVVMNEWFAANKIDLWLLAFQTDFTMVFIQRLSELDEASKKLEKMGYYENYTKEDFITLILTRRRKRENGWS
;
A
#
# COMPACT_ATOMS: atom_id res chain seq x y z
N MET A 1 -2.58 -14.12 -12.36
CA MET A 1 -2.58 -12.70 -11.93
C MET A 1 -1.25 -11.95 -12.07
N ARG A 2 -0.07 -12.53 -11.79
CA ARG A 2 1.21 -11.78 -11.74
C ARG A 2 1.48 -10.83 -12.92
N GLU A 3 1.38 -11.30 -14.16
CA GLU A 3 1.62 -10.47 -15.36
C GLU A 3 0.61 -9.33 -15.51
N LEU A 4 -0.64 -9.53 -15.08
CA LEU A 4 -1.67 -8.49 -15.07
C LEU A 4 -1.33 -7.39 -14.08
N ILE A 5 -0.85 -7.76 -12.88
CA ILE A 5 -0.40 -6.81 -11.86
C ILE A 5 0.88 -6.09 -12.29
N GLU A 6 1.83 -6.78 -12.92
CA GLU A 6 3.02 -6.13 -13.48
C GLU A 6 2.65 -5.14 -14.58
N ASN A 7 1.71 -5.51 -15.45
CA ASN A 7 1.20 -4.61 -16.49
C ASN A 7 0.49 -3.41 -15.87
N TRP A 8 -0.44 -3.63 -14.93
CA TRP A 8 -1.14 -2.56 -14.20
C TRP A 8 -0.18 -1.62 -13.46
N VAL A 9 0.89 -2.15 -12.86
CA VAL A 9 1.96 -1.33 -12.27
C VAL A 9 2.59 -0.39 -13.30
N HIS A 10 2.79 -0.86 -14.53
CA HIS A 10 3.37 -0.09 -15.62
C HIS A 10 2.40 0.89 -16.28
N THR A 11 1.12 0.55 -16.39
CA THR A 11 0.13 1.30 -17.17
C THR A 11 -0.70 2.28 -16.35
N ASP A 12 -0.93 2.00 -15.07
CA ASP A 12 -1.90 2.74 -14.26
C ASP A 12 -1.25 3.28 -12.98
N LEU A 13 -0.64 2.39 -12.19
CA LEU A 13 -0.13 2.77 -10.86
C LEU A 13 1.06 3.74 -10.92
N SER A 14 1.84 3.69 -12.01
CA SER A 14 3.03 4.53 -12.22
C SER A 14 2.82 5.67 -13.21
N VAL A 15 1.63 5.79 -13.79
CA VAL A 15 1.29 6.85 -14.75
C VAL A 15 0.64 8.00 -13.98
N VAL A 16 1.00 9.23 -14.35
CA VAL A 16 0.38 10.43 -13.79
C VAL A 16 -1.09 10.43 -14.17
N ASP A 17 -1.95 10.34 -13.17
CA ASP A 17 -3.38 10.53 -13.35
C ASP A 17 -3.62 11.96 -13.85
N LYS A 18 -4.40 12.10 -14.94
CA LYS A 18 -4.57 13.39 -15.61
C LYS A 18 -5.42 14.37 -14.82
N ASP A 19 -6.29 13.85 -13.94
CA ASP A 19 -7.20 14.65 -13.13
C ASP A 19 -6.57 14.97 -11.77
N ALA A 20 -5.81 14.04 -11.19
CA ALA A 20 -5.08 14.24 -9.93
C ALA A 20 -3.73 14.95 -10.12
N GLY A 21 -3.12 14.84 -11.31
CA GLY A 21 -1.83 15.46 -11.63
C GLY A 21 -0.62 14.77 -10.98
N PHE A 22 -0.77 13.56 -10.45
CA PHE A 22 0.30 12.74 -9.89
C PHE A 22 0.05 11.23 -10.12
N ALA A 23 1.10 10.40 -9.99
CA ALA A 23 0.95 8.96 -10.09
C ALA A 23 0.41 8.36 -8.78
N PRO A 24 -0.48 7.35 -8.81
CA PRO A 24 -0.98 6.72 -7.58
C PRO A 24 0.14 6.13 -6.69
N CYS A 25 1.20 5.57 -7.28
CA CYS A 25 2.40 5.19 -6.53
C CYS A 25 3.69 5.38 -7.36
N PRO A 26 4.54 6.38 -7.04
CA PRO A 26 5.75 6.67 -7.81
C PRO A 26 6.85 5.62 -7.61
N PHE A 27 6.71 4.73 -6.62
CA PHE A 27 7.71 3.72 -6.30
C PHE A 27 7.43 2.36 -6.94
N ALA A 28 6.23 2.15 -7.47
CA ALA A 28 5.79 0.83 -7.91
C ALA A 28 6.66 0.27 -9.05
N LYS A 29 6.92 1.07 -10.10
CA LYS A 29 7.79 0.68 -11.21
C LYS A 29 9.21 0.31 -10.77
N LYS A 30 9.78 1.08 -9.84
CA LYS A 30 11.14 0.83 -9.31
C LYS A 30 11.17 -0.42 -8.43
N ALA A 31 10.20 -0.58 -7.53
CA ALA A 31 10.10 -1.76 -6.67
C ALA A 31 9.94 -3.05 -7.50
N LEU A 32 9.19 -2.98 -8.59
CA LEU A 32 9.05 -4.07 -9.56
C LEU A 32 10.40 -4.37 -10.26
N HIS A 33 11.03 -3.36 -10.85
CA HIS A 33 12.31 -3.51 -11.55
C HIS A 33 13.43 -4.04 -10.64
N ASP A 34 13.50 -3.58 -9.39
CA ASP A 34 14.53 -3.97 -8.42
C ASP A 34 14.26 -5.35 -7.79
N GLY A 35 13.21 -6.07 -8.23
CA GLY A 35 12.82 -7.38 -7.68
C GLY A 35 12.34 -7.33 -6.22
N LYS A 36 11.93 -6.13 -5.76
CA LYS A 36 11.47 -5.86 -4.38
C LYS A 36 9.96 -5.98 -4.23
N LEU A 37 9.23 -6.18 -5.32
CA LEU A 37 7.81 -6.44 -5.34
C LEU A 37 7.54 -7.95 -5.35
N LYS A 38 6.68 -8.41 -4.45
CA LYS A 38 6.13 -9.77 -4.47
C LYS A 38 4.62 -9.71 -4.65
N VAL A 39 4.09 -10.44 -5.62
CA VAL A 39 2.64 -10.62 -5.80
C VAL A 39 2.25 -12.00 -5.27
N VAL A 40 1.14 -12.07 -4.51
CA VAL A 40 0.59 -13.30 -3.95
C VAL A 40 -0.90 -13.35 -4.29
N GLU A 41 -1.29 -14.38 -5.04
CA GLU A 41 -2.67 -14.58 -5.48
C GLU A 41 -3.48 -15.24 -4.36
N CYS A 42 -4.72 -14.77 -4.17
CA CYS A 42 -5.68 -15.25 -3.18
C CYS A 42 -6.91 -15.79 -3.91
N LEU A 43 -7.51 -16.86 -3.40
CA LEU A 43 -8.61 -17.56 -4.06
C LEU A 43 -9.98 -16.92 -3.81
N ASP A 44 -10.20 -16.38 -2.60
CA ASP A 44 -11.47 -15.80 -2.12
C ASP A 44 -11.23 -14.82 -0.95
N GLN A 45 -12.31 -14.24 -0.39
CA GLN A 45 -12.24 -13.29 0.73
C GLN A 45 -11.55 -13.88 1.97
N GLU A 46 -11.85 -15.13 2.32
CA GLU A 46 -11.29 -15.75 3.51
C GLU A 46 -9.79 -16.00 3.31
N ASP A 47 -9.40 -16.40 2.10
CA ASP A 47 -8.03 -16.60 1.70
C ASP A 47 -7.25 -15.28 1.61
N LEU A 48 -7.89 -14.16 1.21
CA LEU A 48 -7.24 -12.85 1.16
C LEU A 48 -6.67 -12.47 2.54
N TRP A 49 -7.49 -12.47 3.58
CA TRP A 49 -7.05 -12.05 4.91
C TRP A 49 -6.12 -13.07 5.56
N LYS A 50 -6.31 -14.38 5.34
CA LYS A 50 -5.35 -15.42 5.73
C LYS A 50 -3.98 -15.17 5.09
N THR A 51 -3.98 -14.84 3.80
CA THR A 51 -2.77 -14.57 3.03
C THR A 51 -2.10 -13.28 3.48
N VAL A 52 -2.85 -12.19 3.68
CA VAL A 52 -2.33 -10.93 4.24
C VAL A 52 -1.63 -11.16 5.57
N VAL A 53 -2.30 -11.83 6.53
CA VAL A 53 -1.71 -12.15 7.84
C VAL A 53 -0.45 -13.02 7.70
N ALA A 54 -0.47 -14.01 6.82
CA ALA A 54 0.69 -14.86 6.56
C ALA A 54 1.86 -14.09 5.95
N GLN A 55 1.61 -13.13 5.05
CA GLN A 55 2.65 -12.30 4.45
C GLN A 55 3.20 -11.25 5.41
N CYS A 56 2.37 -10.64 6.27
CA CYS A 56 2.84 -9.74 7.34
C CYS A 56 3.91 -10.40 8.23
N LYS A 57 3.71 -11.68 8.59
CA LYS A 57 4.69 -12.47 9.39
C LYS A 57 5.97 -12.81 8.62
N LYS A 58 5.92 -12.81 7.28
CA LYS A 58 7.02 -13.21 6.39
C LYS A 58 7.74 -12.01 5.76
N LEU A 59 7.33 -10.78 6.06
CA LEU A 59 7.96 -9.61 5.47
C LEU A 59 9.42 -9.49 5.95
N THR A 60 10.34 -9.59 5.01
CA THR A 60 11.79 -9.48 5.23
C THR A 60 12.32 -8.26 4.49
N SER A 61 13.58 -7.90 4.69
CA SER A 61 14.25 -6.83 3.90
C SER A 61 14.40 -7.16 2.40
N LYS A 62 14.11 -8.40 1.97
CA LYS A 62 14.19 -8.82 0.57
C LYS A 62 13.11 -8.15 -0.30
N HIS A 63 11.90 -7.98 0.22
CA HIS A 63 10.79 -7.36 -0.50
C HIS A 63 10.34 -6.13 0.25
N SER A 64 10.37 -4.96 -0.40
CA SER A 64 9.89 -3.71 0.18
C SER A 64 8.36 -3.60 0.11
N VAL A 65 7.73 -4.34 -0.81
CA VAL A 65 6.27 -4.35 -1.00
C VAL A 65 5.81 -5.77 -1.32
N VAL A 66 4.77 -6.24 -0.63
CA VAL A 66 4.02 -7.45 -1.00
C VAL A 66 2.60 -7.03 -1.35
N ILE A 67 2.08 -7.49 -2.49
CA ILE A 67 0.69 -7.29 -2.91
C ILE A 67 -0.02 -8.63 -2.78
N CYS A 68 -0.99 -8.71 -1.89
CA CYS A 68 -1.97 -9.80 -1.88
C CYS A 68 -3.13 -9.40 -2.78
N VAL A 69 -3.46 -10.22 -3.77
CA VAL A 69 -4.46 -9.90 -4.80
C VAL A 69 -5.51 -11.00 -4.91
N GLU A 70 -6.77 -10.60 -4.98
CA GLU A 70 -7.95 -11.43 -5.22
C GLU A 70 -8.56 -11.01 -6.57
N GLU A 71 -8.76 -11.97 -7.49
CA GLU A 71 -9.21 -11.65 -8.86
C GLU A 71 -10.67 -11.19 -8.92
N ASN A 72 -11.52 -11.72 -8.04
CA ASN A 72 -12.94 -11.38 -7.99
C ASN A 72 -13.20 -10.67 -6.67
N ALA A 73 -13.41 -9.36 -6.71
CA ALA A 73 -13.70 -8.59 -5.51
C ALA A 73 -15.01 -9.06 -4.85
N GLU A 74 -14.91 -9.89 -3.82
CA GLU A 74 -16.07 -10.32 -3.03
C GLU A 74 -16.48 -9.25 -2.00
N GLN A 75 -15.51 -8.47 -1.52
CA GLN A 75 -15.71 -7.41 -0.54
C GLN A 75 -15.78 -6.02 -1.21
N PRO A 76 -16.73 -5.16 -0.83
CA PRO A 76 -16.71 -3.74 -1.16
C PRO A 76 -15.43 -3.05 -0.67
N TYR A 77 -14.92 -2.06 -1.43
CA TYR A 77 -13.69 -1.32 -1.12
C TYR A 77 -13.65 -0.78 0.31
N ASP A 78 -14.75 -0.20 0.80
CA ASP A 78 -14.85 0.40 2.13
C ASP A 78 -14.61 -0.63 3.25
N GLN A 79 -15.02 -1.88 3.06
CA GLN A 79 -14.74 -2.98 4.00
C GLN A 79 -13.26 -3.36 4.00
N VAL A 80 -12.64 -3.43 2.82
CA VAL A 80 -11.21 -3.74 2.68
C VAL A 80 -10.35 -2.63 3.28
N GLU A 81 -10.71 -1.37 3.03
CA GLU A 81 -10.07 -0.18 3.58
C GLU A 81 -10.22 -0.14 5.11
N ALA A 82 -11.43 -0.32 5.63
CA ALA A 82 -11.68 -0.34 7.08
C ALA A 82 -10.84 -1.43 7.79
N ALA A 83 -10.74 -2.62 7.20
CA ALA A 83 -9.90 -3.69 7.73
C ALA A 83 -8.40 -3.30 7.73
N CYS A 84 -7.90 -2.68 6.66
CA CYS A 84 -6.53 -2.16 6.61
C CYS A 84 -6.29 -1.09 7.70
N VAL A 85 -7.24 -0.18 7.90
CA VAL A 85 -7.17 0.86 8.95
C VAL A 85 -7.07 0.22 10.33
N VAL A 86 -7.96 -0.72 10.67
CA VAL A 86 -7.93 -1.40 11.98
C VAL A 86 -6.63 -2.19 12.19
N MET A 87 -6.12 -2.86 11.16
CA MET A 87 -4.83 -3.56 11.24
C MET A 87 -3.66 -2.59 11.43
N ASN A 88 -3.67 -1.44 10.76
CA ASN A 88 -2.66 -0.39 10.93
C ASN A 88 -2.69 0.20 12.35
N GLU A 89 -3.87 0.42 12.92
CA GLU A 89 -4.03 0.79 14.32
C GLU A 89 -3.44 -0.28 15.25
N TRP A 90 -3.73 -1.56 14.99
CA TRP A 90 -3.18 -2.65 15.77
C TRP A 90 -1.66 -2.76 15.65
N PHE A 91 -1.09 -2.60 14.44
CA PHE A 91 0.35 -2.54 14.24
C PHE A 91 0.97 -1.38 15.03
N ALA A 92 0.37 -0.19 14.93
CA ALA A 92 0.75 1.04 15.63
C ALA A 92 0.56 1.00 17.16
N ALA A 93 -0.26 0.10 17.69
CA ALA A 93 -0.31 -0.16 19.13
C ALA A 93 0.80 -1.15 19.57
N ASN A 94 1.21 -2.05 18.68
CA ASN A 94 2.07 -3.21 19.02
C ASN A 94 3.54 -3.08 18.60
N LYS A 95 4.00 -1.92 18.15
CA LYS A 95 5.40 -1.72 17.75
C LYS A 95 5.82 -2.49 16.49
N ILE A 96 4.86 -2.73 15.60
CA ILE A 96 5.07 -3.47 14.35
C ILE A 96 5.25 -2.48 13.20
N ASP A 97 6.44 -2.48 12.59
CA ASP A 97 6.78 -1.63 11.42
C ASP A 97 6.14 -2.14 10.13
N LEU A 98 4.81 -2.11 10.08
CA LEU A 98 4.01 -2.48 8.92
C LEU A 98 2.94 -1.42 8.65
N TRP A 99 2.59 -1.30 7.38
CA TRP A 99 1.49 -0.49 6.89
C TRP A 99 0.77 -1.24 5.77
N LEU A 100 -0.56 -1.29 5.87
CA LEU A 100 -1.46 -1.81 4.85
C LEU A 100 -2.11 -0.68 4.07
N LEU A 101 -2.24 -0.86 2.76
CA LEU A 101 -3.01 0.00 1.89
C LEU A 101 -3.95 -0.87 1.04
N ALA A 102 -5.23 -0.54 1.05
CA ALA A 102 -6.23 -1.14 0.18
C ALA A 102 -6.21 -0.45 -1.18
N PHE A 103 -6.45 -1.23 -2.23
CA PHE A 103 -6.71 -0.72 -3.57
C PHE A 103 -7.71 -1.64 -4.25
N GLN A 104 -8.70 -1.09 -4.95
CA GLN A 104 -9.69 -1.89 -5.67
C GLN A 104 -9.96 -1.32 -7.06
N THR A 105 -9.94 -2.21 -8.05
CA THR A 105 -10.36 -1.98 -9.43
C THR A 105 -11.21 -3.17 -9.84
N ASP A 106 -10.89 -3.84 -10.95
CA ASP A 106 -11.40 -5.18 -11.27
C ASP A 106 -10.87 -6.24 -10.29
N PHE A 107 -9.85 -5.90 -9.49
CA PHE A 107 -9.24 -6.76 -8.48
C PHE A 107 -9.27 -6.10 -7.10
N THR A 108 -9.31 -6.90 -6.04
CA THR A 108 -9.02 -6.41 -4.68
C THR A 108 -7.54 -6.64 -4.36
N MET A 109 -6.86 -5.59 -3.90
CA MET A 109 -5.45 -5.65 -3.53
C MET A 109 -5.21 -5.08 -2.12
N VAL A 110 -4.36 -5.76 -1.36
CA VAL A 110 -3.80 -5.25 -0.11
C VAL A 110 -2.28 -5.21 -0.23
N PHE A 111 -1.74 -4.01 -0.14
CA PHE A 111 -0.31 -3.75 -0.14
C PHE A 111 0.22 -3.87 1.28
N ILE A 112 1.30 -4.61 1.47
CA ILE A 112 1.99 -4.79 2.75
C ILE A 112 3.38 -4.19 2.62
N GLN A 113 3.67 -3.18 3.44
CA GLN A 113 4.86 -2.34 3.33
C GLN A 113 5.42 -2.01 4.71
N ARG A 114 6.68 -1.58 4.79
CA ARG A 114 7.22 -0.99 6.03
C ARG A 114 6.73 0.44 6.18
N LEU A 115 6.20 0.77 7.37
CA LEU A 115 5.78 2.12 7.70
C LEU A 115 6.96 3.09 7.65
N SER A 116 8.12 2.66 8.16
CA SER A 116 9.36 3.43 8.16
C SER A 116 9.83 3.80 6.76
N GLU A 117 9.94 2.81 5.85
CA GLU A 117 10.33 3.05 4.46
C GLU A 117 9.34 3.95 3.74
N LEU A 118 8.05 3.77 3.98
CA LEU A 118 6.99 4.54 3.35
C LEU A 118 7.02 6.02 3.77
N ASP A 119 7.18 6.33 5.06
CA ASP A 119 7.28 7.72 5.53
C ASP A 119 8.59 8.40 5.07
N GLU A 120 9.74 7.71 5.11
CA GLU A 120 11.00 8.26 4.56
C GLU A 120 10.88 8.58 3.06
N ALA A 121 10.23 7.70 2.30
CA ALA A 121 9.97 7.90 0.89
C ALA A 121 9.04 9.10 0.67
N SER A 122 8.02 9.26 1.51
CA SER A 122 7.09 10.40 1.47
C SER A 122 7.80 11.73 1.73
N LYS A 123 8.69 11.77 2.73
CA LYS A 123 9.47 12.98 3.05
C LYS A 123 10.36 13.44 1.89
N LYS A 124 10.86 12.52 1.06
CA LYS A 124 11.63 12.84 -0.15
C LYS A 124 10.73 13.40 -1.25
N LEU A 125 9.57 12.78 -1.48
CA LEU A 125 8.59 13.23 -2.47
C LEU A 125 8.03 14.62 -2.14
N GLU A 126 7.73 14.87 -0.87
CA GLU A 126 7.25 16.18 -0.40
C GLU A 126 8.25 17.29 -0.72
N LYS A 127 9.56 17.06 -0.51
CA LYS A 127 10.63 18.00 -0.87
C LYS A 127 10.76 18.25 -2.38
N MET A 128 10.24 17.33 -3.20
CA MET A 128 10.25 17.43 -4.66
C MET A 128 8.95 18.04 -5.21
N GLY A 129 8.03 18.50 -4.35
CA GLY A 129 6.74 19.08 -4.78
C GLY A 129 5.70 18.03 -5.20
N TYR A 130 5.93 16.74 -4.93
CA TYR A 130 5.05 15.67 -5.41
C TYR A 130 3.59 15.80 -4.94
N TYR A 131 3.39 16.32 -3.73
CA TYR A 131 2.08 16.44 -3.10
C TYR A 131 1.43 17.81 -3.31
N GLU A 132 1.97 18.68 -4.18
CA GLU A 132 1.43 20.03 -4.40
C GLU A 132 -0.02 20.02 -4.91
N ASN A 133 -0.39 18.98 -5.66
CA ASN A 133 -1.76 18.79 -6.18
C ASN A 133 -2.66 17.92 -5.29
N TYR A 134 -2.17 17.44 -4.14
CA TYR A 134 -3.01 16.67 -3.23
C TYR A 134 -4.05 17.59 -2.60
N THR A 135 -5.28 17.07 -2.43
CA THR A 135 -6.21 17.73 -1.53
C THR A 135 -5.65 17.72 -0.11
N LYS A 136 -6.07 18.70 0.70
CA LYS A 136 -5.68 18.73 2.12
C LYS A 136 -6.08 17.44 2.83
N GLU A 137 -7.22 16.87 2.46
CA GLU A 137 -7.73 15.62 3.01
C GLU A 137 -6.84 14.43 2.64
N ASP A 138 -6.50 14.27 1.36
CA ASP A 138 -5.60 13.20 0.90
C ASP A 138 -4.23 13.30 1.58
N PHE A 139 -3.68 14.51 1.67
CA PHE A 139 -2.40 14.70 2.33
C PHE A 139 -2.46 14.34 3.81
N ILE A 140 -3.53 14.71 4.51
CA ILE A 140 -3.74 14.33 5.91
C ILE A 140 -3.86 12.81 6.03
N THR A 141 -4.79 12.21 5.30
CA THR A 141 -5.17 10.80 5.42
C THR A 141 -4.05 9.87 5.00
N LEU A 142 -3.40 10.15 3.86
CA LEU A 142 -2.40 9.26 3.27
C LEU A 142 -0.99 9.51 3.80
N ILE A 143 -0.64 10.77 4.13
CA ILE A 143 0.74 11.14 4.49
C ILE A 143 0.87 11.44 5.98
N LEU A 144 0.08 12.38 6.51
CA LEU A 144 0.26 12.82 7.89
C LEU A 144 -0.19 11.77 8.91
N THR A 145 -1.24 10.99 8.63
CA THR A 145 -1.70 9.91 9.51
C THR A 145 -0.57 8.90 9.75
N ARG A 146 0.04 8.35 8.69
CA ARG A 146 1.14 7.40 8.81
C ARG A 146 2.38 8.01 9.47
N ARG A 147 2.70 9.28 9.15
CA ARG A 147 3.81 10.02 9.78
C ARG A 147 3.61 10.15 11.28
N ARG A 148 2.41 10.58 11.72
CA ARG A 148 2.05 10.70 13.14
C ARG A 148 2.12 9.37 13.86
N LYS A 149 1.64 8.28 13.25
CA LYS A 149 1.73 6.92 13.81
C LYS A 149 3.17 6.49 14.06
N ARG A 150 4.10 6.92 13.19
CA ARG A 150 5.53 6.68 13.35
C ARG A 150 6.18 7.60 14.40
N GLU A 151 5.84 8.89 14.39
CA GLU A 151 6.52 9.94 15.17
C GLU A 151 6.05 10.04 16.62
N ASN A 152 4.74 9.89 16.88
CA ASN A 152 4.21 9.99 18.25
C ASN A 152 4.63 8.82 19.14
N GLY A 153 5.34 7.84 18.57
CA GLY A 153 5.50 6.55 19.19
C GLY A 153 4.14 5.89 19.38
N TRP A 154 4.24 4.61 19.71
CA TRP A 154 3.14 3.69 19.94
C TRP A 154 2.46 4.05 21.27
N SER A 155 1.71 5.16 21.27
CA SER A 155 1.01 5.73 22.43
C SER A 155 -0.27 4.96 22.72
#